data_AF-A0A919HP80-F1
#
_entry.id   AF-A0A919HP80-F1
#
_cell.length_a   1.000
_cell.length_b   1.000
_cell.length_c   1.000
_cell.angle_alpha   90.00
_cell.angle_beta   90.00
_cell.angle_gamma   90.00
#
_symmetry.space_group_name_H-M   'P 1'
#
loop_
_entity.id
_entity.type
_entity.pdbx_description
1 polymer ?
#
loop_
_entity_poly.entity_id
_entity_poly.type
_entity_poly.pdbx_seq_one_letter_code
_entity_poly.pdbx_strand_id
1 'polypeptide(L)'
;MPRQKGKRPAATGILLALVLAGTGWLIRLLYYRMSVHNAKFYDQLVAYEQQQWWAEHRQPIGLQEGLLLGPMGKTTTDWLRVLSRHQRPPEEENEGGGRALRAPYLSVSEAIAREKRLAELLVMEWQRQRSERTLTPPLRCYWQGTELAAGVSCTDDPHCCADDTTLTPVCGVGRPASRR
;
A
#
# COMPACT_ATOMS: atom_id res chain seq x y z
N MET A 1 10.12 16.87 89.77
CA MET A 1 10.96 16.14 88.78
C MET A 1 10.15 15.94 87.50
N PRO A 2 10.41 16.68 86.40
CA PRO A 2 9.60 16.57 85.20
C PRO A 2 10.03 15.37 84.33
N ARG A 3 9.01 14.76 83.73
CA ARG A 3 9.00 13.51 82.96
C ARG A 3 9.49 13.76 81.53
N GLN A 4 10.68 13.28 81.17
CA GLN A 4 11.14 13.27 79.78
C GLN A 4 10.39 12.20 78.98
N LYS A 5 9.49 12.62 78.10
CA LYS A 5 8.78 11.75 77.14
C LYS A 5 9.73 11.35 76.01
N GLY A 6 9.98 10.05 75.88
CA GLY A 6 10.74 9.47 74.77
C GLY A 6 10.03 9.64 73.42
N LYS A 7 10.38 10.69 72.68
CA LYS A 7 10.00 10.90 71.26
C LYS A 7 11.03 10.25 70.33
N ARG A 8 11.18 8.92 70.40
CA ARG A 8 12.11 8.17 69.53
C ARG A 8 11.46 7.34 68.41
N PRO A 9 10.28 6.70 68.55
CA PRO A 9 9.79 5.79 67.50
C PRO A 9 9.24 6.52 66.27
N ALA A 10 8.65 7.70 66.44
CA ALA A 10 8.05 8.46 65.34
C ALA A 10 9.09 9.01 64.35
N ALA A 11 10.23 9.51 64.85
CA ALA A 11 11.30 10.02 64.01
C ALA A 11 11.94 8.92 63.15
N THR A 12 12.13 7.72 63.72
CA THR A 12 12.67 6.56 63.00
C THR A 12 11.73 6.09 61.89
N GLY A 13 10.42 6.09 62.14
CA GLY A 13 9.41 5.74 61.13
C GLY A 13 9.38 6.72 59.96
N ILE A 14 9.48 8.02 60.24
CA ILE A 14 9.55 9.06 59.20
C ILE A 14 10.82 8.90 58.36
N LEU A 15 11.97 8.65 59.02
CA LEU A 15 13.23 8.43 58.32
C LEU A 15 13.16 7.21 57.38
N LEU A 16 12.60 6.11 57.85
CA LEU A 16 12.43 4.89 57.06
C LEU A 16 11.51 5.13 55.85
N ALA A 17 10.39 5.83 56.04
CA ALA A 17 9.46 6.17 54.97
C ALA A 17 10.13 7.05 53.89
N LEU A 18 10.95 8.03 54.30
CA LEU A 18 11.71 8.88 53.37
C LEU A 18 12.76 8.08 52.59
N VAL A 19 13.47 7.16 53.25
CA VAL A 19 14.45 6.28 52.59
C VAL A 19 13.75 5.39 51.56
N LEU A 20 12.63 4.76 51.92
CA LEU A 20 11.86 3.90 51.01
C LEU A 20 11.29 4.70 49.84
N ALA A 21 10.74 5.89 50.09
CA ALA A 21 10.23 6.78 49.04
C ALA A 21 11.34 7.23 48.09
N GLY A 22 12.50 7.65 48.63
CA GLY A 22 13.66 8.03 47.83
C GLY A 22 14.22 6.88 47.00
N THR A 23 14.26 5.68 47.58
CA THR A 23 14.72 4.46 46.89
C THR A 23 13.75 4.07 45.79
N GLY A 24 12.44 4.06 46.06
CA GLY A 24 11.42 3.78 45.06
C GLY A 24 11.43 4.80 43.91
N TRP A 25 11.61 6.09 44.22
CA TRP A 25 11.75 7.13 43.22
C TRP A 25 13.00 6.93 42.36
N LEU A 26 14.14 6.62 42.97
CA LEU A 26 15.39 6.35 42.28
C LEU A 26 15.26 5.13 41.35
N ILE A 27 14.67 4.03 41.84
CA ILE A 27 14.41 2.84 41.04
C ILE A 27 13.53 3.18 39.84
N ARG A 28 12.46 3.96 40.03
CA ARG A 28 11.56 4.37 38.94
C ARG A 28 12.28 5.21 37.88
N LEU A 29 13.14 6.14 38.29
CA LEU A 29 13.94 6.94 37.36
C LEU A 29 14.95 6.10 36.57
N LEU A 30 15.64 5.18 37.25
CA LEU A 30 16.58 4.27 36.61
C LEU A 30 15.86 3.34 35.63
N TYR A 31 14.73 2.77 36.05
CA TYR A 31 13.90 1.93 35.19
C TYR A 31 13.44 2.70 33.94
N TYR A 32 12.92 3.92 34.10
CA TYR A 32 12.48 4.74 32.99
C TYR A 32 13.63 5.05 32.02
N ARG A 33 14.81 5.44 32.54
CA ARG A 33 15.98 5.72 31.69
C ARG A 33 16.46 4.49 30.93
N MET A 34 16.56 3.35 31.61
CA MET A 34 16.95 2.09 30.98
C MET A 34 15.93 1.66 29.93
N SER A 35 14.64 1.77 30.23
CA SER A 35 13.56 1.44 29.28
C SER A 35 13.61 2.30 28.02
N VAL A 36 13.79 3.62 28.16
CA VAL A 36 13.91 4.53 27.01
C VAL A 36 15.17 4.24 26.19
N HIS A 37 16.30 3.93 26.84
CA HIS A 37 17.52 3.58 26.13
C HIS A 37 17.38 2.25 25.39
N ASN A 38 16.78 1.26 26.03
CA ASN A 38 16.53 -0.06 25.48
C ASN A 38 15.58 0.02 24.27
N ALA A 39 14.50 0.81 24.37
CA ALA A 39 13.57 1.03 23.26
C ALA A 39 14.30 1.60 22.03
N LYS A 40 15.14 2.63 22.22
CA LYS A 40 15.93 3.21 21.13
C LYS A 40 16.88 2.21 20.48
N PHE A 41 17.49 1.33 21.26
CA PHE A 41 18.37 0.30 20.74
C PHE A 41 17.60 -0.71 19.87
N TYR A 42 16.45 -1.20 20.35
CA TYR A 42 15.62 -2.11 19.57
C TYR A 42 15.03 -1.46 18.32
N ASP A 43 14.62 -0.19 18.39
CA ASP A 43 14.14 0.54 17.21
C ASP A 43 15.21 0.58 16.11
N GLN A 44 16.48 0.83 16.48
CA GLN A 44 17.60 0.83 15.54
C GLN A 44 17.88 -0.56 14.96
N LEU A 45 17.82 -1.60 15.79
CA LEU A 45 18.04 -2.98 15.36
C LEU A 45 16.95 -3.45 14.37
N VAL A 46 15.69 -3.17 14.68
CA VAL A 46 14.55 -3.49 13.81
C VAL A 46 14.67 -2.73 12.49
N ALA A 47 15.02 -1.44 12.52
CA ALA A 47 15.21 -0.67 11.30
C ALA A 47 16.33 -1.25 10.42
N TYR A 48 17.44 -1.67 11.03
CA TYR A 48 18.54 -2.32 10.33
C TYR A 48 18.13 -3.64 9.70
N GLU A 49 17.50 -4.55 10.45
CA GLU A 49 17.03 -5.83 9.93
C GLU A 49 15.98 -5.65 8.84
N GLN A 50 15.06 -4.71 9.01
CA GLN A 50 14.04 -4.41 8.02
C GLN A 50 14.68 -3.89 6.73
N GLN A 51 15.69 -3.02 6.82
CA GLN A 51 16.41 -2.52 5.65
C GLN A 51 17.17 -3.64 4.94
N GLN A 52 17.81 -4.53 5.69
CA GLN A 52 18.51 -5.69 5.14
C GLN A 52 17.53 -6.67 4.47
N TRP A 53 16.41 -6.98 5.13
CA TRP A 53 15.34 -7.81 4.59
C TRP A 53 14.80 -7.21 3.30
N TRP A 54 14.51 -5.91 3.26
CA TRP A 54 14.11 -5.23 2.03
C TRP A 54 15.20 -5.27 0.97
N ALA A 55 16.48 -5.10 1.30
CA ALA A 55 17.55 -5.17 0.31
C ALA A 55 17.62 -6.55 -0.37
N GLU A 56 17.40 -7.62 0.39
CA GLU A 56 17.42 -9.00 -0.09
C GLU A 56 16.11 -9.42 -0.79
N HIS A 57 14.96 -8.99 -0.26
CA HIS A 57 13.63 -9.43 -0.70
C HIS A 57 12.92 -8.40 -1.59
N ARG A 58 13.52 -7.25 -1.86
CA ARG A 58 13.02 -6.31 -2.86
C ARG A 58 13.18 -6.98 -4.21
N GLN A 59 12.11 -7.64 -4.63
CA GLN A 59 11.93 -7.92 -6.04
C GLN A 59 11.98 -6.56 -6.75
N PRO A 60 12.88 -6.38 -7.72
CA PRO A 60 12.75 -5.24 -8.61
C PRO A 60 11.43 -5.46 -9.34
N ILE A 61 10.36 -4.85 -8.83
CA ILE A 61 9.19 -4.52 -9.63
C ILE A 61 9.68 -3.43 -10.56
N GLY A 62 10.55 -3.80 -11.50
CA GLY A 62 10.74 -3.03 -12.70
C GLY A 62 9.37 -3.06 -13.34
N LEU A 63 8.68 -1.92 -13.36
CA LEU A 63 7.56 -1.71 -14.25
C LEU A 63 8.15 -1.82 -15.67
N GLN A 64 8.31 -3.05 -16.16
CA GLN A 64 8.88 -3.33 -17.47
C GLN A 64 7.96 -2.76 -18.56
N GLU A 65 6.67 -2.73 -18.27
CA GLU A 65 5.62 -2.28 -19.16
C GLU A 65 4.63 -1.41 -18.39
N GLY A 66 4.27 -0.27 -18.97
CA GLY A 66 3.23 0.61 -18.46
C GLY A 66 2.39 1.07 -19.64
N LEU A 67 1.08 0.83 -19.57
CA LEU A 67 0.13 1.31 -20.56
C LEU A 67 -0.62 2.53 -20.01
N LEU A 68 -0.58 3.63 -20.77
CA LEU A 68 -1.32 4.84 -20.44
C LEU A 68 -2.56 4.97 -21.34
N LEU A 69 -3.71 4.62 -20.78
CA LEU A 69 -5.02 4.87 -21.39
C LEU A 69 -5.64 6.11 -20.75
N GLY A 70 -6.09 7.05 -21.58
CA GLY A 70 -6.75 8.25 -21.09
C GLY A 70 -7.49 9.00 -22.18
N PRO A 71 -8.21 10.07 -21.82
CA PRO A 71 -9.16 10.69 -22.73
C PRO A 71 -8.49 11.33 -23.97
N MET A 72 -7.20 11.61 -23.89
CA MET A 72 -6.41 12.15 -25.00
C MET A 72 -5.89 11.10 -25.97
N GLY A 73 -5.87 9.81 -25.59
CA GLY A 73 -5.33 8.75 -26.43
C GLY A 73 -4.85 7.52 -25.66
N LYS A 74 -4.32 6.56 -26.42
CA LYS A 74 -3.86 5.26 -25.91
C LYS A 74 -2.41 4.95 -26.25
N THR A 75 -1.79 5.75 -27.12
CA THR A 75 -0.42 5.55 -27.61
C THR A 75 0.50 6.68 -27.17
N THR A 76 1.81 6.40 -27.11
CA THR A 76 2.83 7.41 -26.80
C THR A 76 2.77 8.61 -27.76
N THR A 77 2.47 8.39 -29.04
CA THR A 77 2.35 9.47 -30.03
C THR A 77 1.15 10.38 -29.76
N ASP A 78 0.03 9.84 -29.29
CA ASP A 78 -1.11 10.66 -28.85
C ASP A 78 -0.72 11.53 -27.67
N TRP A 79 -0.06 10.95 -26.65
CA TRP A 79 0.40 11.69 -25.48
C TRP A 79 1.48 12.74 -25.81
N LEU A 80 2.39 12.47 -26.74
CA LEU A 80 3.33 13.47 -27.26
C LEU A 80 2.60 14.62 -27.97
N ARG A 81 1.48 14.34 -28.65
CA ARG A 81 0.63 15.36 -29.27
C ARG A 81 -0.06 16.25 -28.22
N VAL A 82 -0.42 15.69 -27.06
CA VAL A 82 -0.92 16.45 -25.91
C VAL A 82 0.15 17.36 -25.34
N LEU A 83 1.34 16.81 -25.07
CA LEU A 83 2.46 17.55 -24.50
C LEU A 83 2.92 18.69 -25.41
N SER A 84 2.88 18.47 -26.72
CA SER A 84 3.17 19.48 -27.75
C SER A 84 1.99 20.41 -28.04
N ARG A 85 0.88 20.34 -27.28
CA ARG A 85 -0.33 21.19 -27.40
C ARG A 85 -0.95 21.20 -28.81
N HIS A 86 -0.74 20.16 -29.60
CA HIS A 86 -1.30 20.04 -30.94
C HIS A 86 -2.75 19.55 -30.96
N GLN A 87 -3.27 19.06 -29.83
CA GLN A 87 -4.65 18.57 -29.69
C GLN A 87 -5.50 19.46 -28.80
N ARG A 88 -6.77 19.62 -29.18
CA ARG A 88 -7.80 20.22 -28.35
C ARG A 88 -8.18 19.24 -27.21
N PRO A 89 -8.38 19.71 -25.98
CA PRO A 89 -8.89 18.86 -24.90
C PRO A 89 -10.24 18.23 -25.28
N PRO A 90 -10.51 16.97 -24.90
CA PRO A 90 -11.81 16.34 -25.06
C PRO A 90 -12.87 17.12 -24.29
N GLU A 91 -14.08 17.13 -24.83
CA GLU A 91 -15.20 17.86 -24.24
C GLU A 91 -15.73 17.14 -22.99
N GLU A 92 -16.16 17.92 -22.00
CA GLU A 92 -16.81 17.40 -20.80
C GLU A 92 -18.19 16.85 -21.16
N GLU A 93 -18.46 15.60 -20.77
CA GLU A 93 -19.78 14.99 -20.91
C GLU A 93 -20.57 15.15 -19.60
N ASN A 94 -21.86 15.48 -19.70
CA ASN A 94 -22.76 15.51 -18.54
C ASN A 94 -23.27 14.10 -18.27
N GLU A 95 -22.83 13.52 -17.16
CA GLU A 95 -23.27 12.22 -16.68
C GLU A 95 -24.22 12.37 -15.49
N GLY A 96 -24.96 11.30 -15.15
CA GLY A 96 -25.80 11.27 -13.95
C GLY A 96 -25.05 11.54 -12.63
N GLY A 97 -23.71 11.43 -12.63
CA GLY A 97 -22.83 11.77 -11.50
C GLY A 97 -22.14 13.13 -11.59
N GLY A 98 -22.39 13.93 -12.63
CA GLY A 98 -21.74 15.24 -12.85
C GLY A 98 -21.00 15.35 -14.19
N ARG A 99 -20.26 16.45 -14.36
CA ARG A 99 -19.40 16.67 -15.55
C ARG A 99 -18.14 15.82 -15.45
N ALA A 100 -17.85 15.06 -16.51
CA ALA A 100 -16.66 14.22 -16.56
C ALA A 100 -16.01 14.25 -17.94
N LEU A 101 -14.68 14.26 -17.93
CA LEU A 101 -13.86 14.10 -19.13
C LEU A 101 -13.72 12.62 -19.42
N ARG A 102 -14.40 12.14 -20.47
CA ARG A 102 -14.33 10.73 -20.86
C ARG A 102 -13.43 10.52 -22.05
N ALA A 103 -12.82 9.34 -22.09
CA ALA A 103 -12.23 8.84 -23.32
C ALA A 103 -13.36 8.46 -24.29
N PRO A 104 -13.31 8.88 -25.57
CA PRO A 104 -14.35 8.55 -26.55
C PRO A 104 -14.59 7.05 -26.71
N TYR A 105 -13.58 6.23 -26.43
CA TYR A 105 -13.64 4.77 -26.50
C TYR A 105 -14.15 4.10 -25.21
N LEU A 106 -14.47 4.89 -24.17
CA LEU A 106 -15.06 4.47 -22.89
C LEU A 106 -16.40 5.19 -22.60
N SER A 107 -17.04 5.78 -23.63
CA SER A 107 -18.29 6.53 -23.50
C SER A 107 -19.53 5.61 -23.36
N VAL A 108 -19.50 4.72 -22.37
CA VAL A 108 -20.65 3.88 -21.99
C VAL A 108 -21.34 4.51 -20.78
N SER A 109 -22.66 4.59 -20.76
CA SER A 109 -23.41 5.25 -19.68
C SER A 109 -23.40 4.47 -18.36
N GLU A 110 -23.38 3.14 -18.43
CA GLU A 110 -23.35 2.25 -17.27
C GLU A 110 -21.93 2.04 -16.74
N ALA A 111 -21.75 2.16 -15.41
CA ALA A 111 -20.44 2.05 -14.77
C ALA A 111 -19.79 0.67 -14.92
N ILE A 112 -20.56 -0.41 -14.74
CA ILE A 112 -20.02 -1.78 -14.82
C ILE A 112 -19.61 -2.11 -16.25
N ALA A 113 -20.44 -1.77 -17.25
CA ALA A 113 -20.10 -1.93 -18.65
C ALA A 113 -18.88 -1.10 -19.07
N ARG A 114 -18.70 0.11 -18.51
CA ARG A 114 -17.48 0.90 -18.70
C ARG A 114 -16.24 0.21 -18.16
N GLU A 115 -16.30 -0.30 -16.93
CA GLU A 115 -15.16 -0.99 -16.32
C GLU A 115 -14.80 -2.26 -17.09
N LYS A 116 -15.81 -3.02 -17.55
CA LYS A 116 -15.62 -4.17 -18.43
C LYS A 116 -14.90 -3.76 -19.73
N ARG A 117 -15.36 -2.68 -20.36
CA ARG A 117 -14.75 -2.15 -21.59
C ARG A 117 -13.32 -1.66 -21.37
N LEU A 118 -13.04 -1.06 -20.22
CA LEU A 118 -11.70 -0.64 -19.84
C LEU A 118 -10.78 -1.85 -19.65
N ALA A 119 -11.23 -2.90 -18.96
CA ALA A 119 -10.46 -4.13 -18.79
C ALA A 119 -10.11 -4.78 -20.15
N GLU A 120 -11.09 -4.90 -21.05
CA GLU A 120 -10.87 -5.39 -22.42
C GLU A 120 -9.78 -4.59 -23.16
N LEU A 121 -9.89 -3.26 -23.14
CA LEU A 121 -8.95 -2.39 -23.83
C LEU A 121 -7.54 -2.45 -23.24
N LEU A 122 -7.43 -2.58 -21.92
CA LEU A 122 -6.14 -2.76 -21.25
C LEU A 122 -5.47 -4.06 -21.70
N VAL A 123 -6.20 -5.19 -21.72
CA VAL A 123 -5.66 -6.47 -22.16
C VAL A 123 -5.24 -6.42 -23.63
N MET A 124 -6.11 -5.92 -24.52
CA MET A 124 -5.81 -5.84 -25.95
C MET A 124 -4.56 -4.99 -26.23
N GLU A 125 -4.45 -3.84 -25.58
CA GLU A 125 -3.35 -2.91 -25.83
C GLU A 125 -2.06 -3.39 -25.15
N TRP A 126 -2.16 -4.09 -24.02
CA TRP A 126 -1.06 -4.81 -23.39
C TRP A 126 -0.53 -5.95 -24.29
N GLN A 127 -1.41 -6.80 -24.82
CA GLN A 127 -1.05 -7.84 -25.79
C GLN A 127 -0.37 -7.25 -27.04
N ARG A 128 -0.89 -6.14 -27.56
CA ARG A 128 -0.32 -5.44 -28.72
C ARG A 128 1.12 -4.96 -28.45
N GLN A 129 1.42 -4.44 -27.26
CA GLN A 129 2.78 -4.02 -26.92
C GLN A 129 3.73 -5.22 -26.76
N ARG A 130 3.23 -6.37 -26.32
CA ARG A 130 4.02 -7.61 -26.19
C ARG A 130 4.21 -8.37 -27.49
N SER A 131 3.29 -8.31 -28.44
CA SER A 131 3.56 -8.89 -29.75
C SER A 131 4.75 -8.21 -30.44
N GLU A 132 5.02 -6.95 -30.08
CA GLU A 132 6.22 -6.19 -30.49
C GLU A 132 7.48 -6.53 -29.66
N ARG A 133 7.35 -7.20 -28.50
CA ARG A 133 8.46 -7.47 -27.56
C ARG A 133 8.38 -8.87 -26.94
N THR A 134 9.40 -9.70 -27.14
CA THR A 134 9.52 -11.02 -26.48
C THR A 134 9.72 -10.87 -24.97
N LEU A 135 8.63 -10.90 -24.22
CA LEU A 135 8.63 -10.76 -22.76
C LEU A 135 8.08 -12.01 -22.08
N THR A 136 8.41 -12.21 -20.80
CA THR A 136 7.93 -13.32 -19.96
C THR A 136 6.47 -13.11 -19.58
N PRO A 137 5.59 -14.13 -19.69
CA PRO A 137 4.16 -13.97 -19.40
C PRO A 137 3.94 -13.51 -17.95
N PRO A 138 2.85 -12.77 -17.67
CA PRO A 138 2.54 -12.33 -16.32
C PRO A 138 2.23 -13.53 -15.44
N LEU A 139 2.84 -13.58 -14.26
CA LEU A 139 2.59 -14.65 -13.29
C LEU A 139 1.25 -14.49 -12.57
N ARG A 140 0.80 -13.25 -12.38
CA ARG A 140 -0.44 -12.90 -11.67
C ARG A 140 -1.03 -11.60 -12.22
N CYS A 141 -2.35 -11.55 -12.29
CA CYS A 141 -3.11 -10.36 -12.67
C CYS A 141 -3.85 -9.81 -11.44
N TYR A 142 -3.79 -8.49 -11.25
CA TYR A 142 -4.55 -7.80 -10.21
C TYR A 142 -5.47 -6.76 -10.85
N TRP A 143 -6.75 -6.78 -10.46
CA TRP A 143 -7.74 -5.82 -10.90
C TRP A 143 -8.23 -4.99 -9.72
N GLN A 144 -8.15 -3.67 -9.85
CA GLN A 144 -8.73 -2.74 -8.89
C GLN A 144 -9.98 -2.11 -9.49
N GLY A 145 -11.10 -2.81 -9.38
CA GLY A 145 -12.42 -2.39 -9.86
C GLY A 145 -13.49 -3.39 -9.45
N THR A 146 -14.66 -3.34 -10.07
CA THR A 146 -15.74 -4.29 -9.80
C THR A 146 -15.35 -5.72 -10.20
N GLU A 147 -15.80 -6.70 -9.41
CA GLU A 147 -15.53 -8.13 -9.65
C GLU A 147 -16.08 -8.60 -11.01
N LEU A 148 -17.21 -8.02 -11.46
CA LEU A 148 -17.83 -8.31 -12.75
C LEU A 148 -16.96 -7.88 -13.94
N ALA A 149 -16.15 -6.83 -13.78
CA ALA A 149 -15.19 -6.39 -14.79
C ALA A 149 -13.89 -7.21 -14.78
N ALA A 150 -13.52 -7.78 -13.63
CA ALA A 150 -12.30 -8.59 -13.47
C ALA A 150 -12.32 -9.87 -14.32
N GLY A 151 -13.49 -10.50 -14.47
CA GLY A 151 -13.64 -11.76 -15.19
C GLY A 151 -13.23 -11.70 -16.66
N VAL A 152 -13.34 -10.54 -17.32
CA VAL A 152 -12.95 -10.40 -18.74
C VAL A 152 -11.44 -10.32 -18.92
N SER A 153 -10.71 -9.84 -17.91
CA SER A 153 -9.26 -9.68 -18.02
C SER A 153 -8.51 -11.01 -18.06
N CYS A 154 -9.09 -12.09 -17.50
CA CYS A 154 -8.41 -13.38 -17.34
C CYS A 154 -9.04 -14.51 -18.19
N THR A 155 -10.29 -14.38 -18.62
CA THR A 155 -11.02 -15.50 -19.26
C THR A 155 -10.80 -15.59 -20.78
N ASP A 156 -10.49 -14.47 -21.44
CA ASP A 156 -10.35 -14.43 -22.90
C ASP A 156 -8.89 -14.56 -23.41
N ASP A 157 -7.90 -14.74 -22.53
CA ASP A 157 -6.49 -14.92 -22.93
C ASP A 157 -5.79 -16.07 -22.16
N PRO A 158 -5.45 -17.19 -22.83
CA PRO A 158 -4.67 -18.28 -22.21
C PRO A 158 -3.24 -17.86 -21.81
N HIS A 159 -2.77 -16.67 -22.20
CA HIS A 159 -1.47 -16.12 -21.80
C HIS A 159 -1.52 -15.20 -20.56
N CYS A 160 -2.70 -14.81 -20.07
CA CYS A 160 -2.82 -14.02 -18.82
C CYS A 160 -2.49 -14.84 -17.56
N CYS A 161 -2.54 -16.16 -17.66
CA CYS A 161 -2.18 -17.11 -16.61
C CYS A 161 -1.49 -18.32 -17.25
N ALA A 162 -0.22 -18.15 -17.65
CA ALA A 162 0.59 -19.31 -18.04
C ALA A 162 0.94 -20.10 -16.77
N ASP A 163 0.22 -21.22 -16.58
CA ASP A 163 0.39 -22.17 -15.50
C ASP A 163 1.55 -23.11 -15.86
N ASP A 164 2.69 -22.97 -15.18
CA ASP A 164 3.65 -24.06 -15.11
C ASP A 164 3.58 -24.57 -13.68
N THR A 165 3.15 -25.82 -13.54
CA THR A 165 3.01 -26.61 -12.29
C THR A 165 1.69 -26.45 -11.51
N THR A 166 0.75 -27.36 -11.82
CA THR A 166 -0.22 -27.99 -10.88
C THR A 166 -0.52 -27.20 -9.60
N LEU A 167 -1.43 -26.24 -9.68
CA LEU A 167 -2.32 -25.82 -8.59
C LEU A 167 -3.27 -24.77 -9.18
N THR A 168 -4.56 -25.12 -9.23
CA THR A 168 -5.72 -24.28 -9.59
C THR A 168 -5.47 -22.77 -9.74
N PRO A 169 -5.87 -22.12 -10.85
CA PRO A 169 -5.61 -20.71 -11.10
C PRO A 169 -6.27 -19.85 -10.01
N VAL A 170 -5.45 -19.24 -9.14
CA VAL A 170 -5.93 -18.27 -8.15
C VAL A 170 -5.97 -16.90 -8.81
N CYS A 171 -7.08 -16.60 -9.50
CA CYS A 171 -7.49 -15.22 -9.75
C CYS A 171 -7.97 -14.62 -8.42
N GLY A 172 -7.02 -14.16 -7.60
CA GLY A 172 -7.34 -13.60 -6.28
C GLY A 172 -7.97 -12.21 -6.40
N VAL A 173 -9.29 -12.12 -6.18
CA VAL A 173 -9.93 -10.85 -5.85
C VAL A 173 -9.48 -10.45 -4.44
N GLY A 174 -8.50 -9.56 -4.36
CA GLY A 174 -8.07 -8.99 -3.09
C GLY A 174 -9.17 -8.08 -2.54
N ARG A 175 -9.97 -8.57 -1.58
CA ARG A 175 -10.79 -7.69 -0.74
C ARG A 175 -9.84 -6.68 -0.07
N PRO A 176 -10.18 -5.38 -0.03
CA PRO A 176 -9.37 -4.41 0.68
C PRO A 176 -9.26 -4.85 2.15
N ALA A 177 -8.03 -4.87 2.67
CA ALA A 177 -7.78 -5.13 4.07
C ALA A 177 -8.59 -4.13 4.91
N SER A 178 -9.63 -4.63 5.57
CA SER A 178 -10.37 -3.92 6.60
C SER A 178 -9.35 -3.47 7.65
N ARG A 179 -9.01 -2.19 7.68
CA ARG A 179 -8.35 -1.57 8.84
C ARG A 179 -9.24 -1.85 10.07
N ARG A 180 -8.71 -2.63 11.00
CA ARG A 180 -9.09 -2.57 12.41
C ARG A 180 -7.88 -2.11 13.20
#